data_AF-A0A7W1B481-F1
#
_entry.id   AF-A0A7W1B481-F1
#
_cell.length_a   1.000
_cell.length_b   1.000
_cell.length_c   1.000
_cell.angle_alpha   90.00
_cell.angle_beta   90.00
_cell.angle_gamma   90.00
#
_symmetry.space_group_name_H-M   'P 1'
#
loop_
_entity.id
_entity.type
_entity.pdbx_description
1 polymer ?
#
loop_
_entity_poly.entity_id
_entity_poly.type
_entity_poly.pdbx_seq_one_letter_code
_entity_poly.pdbx_strand_id
1 'polypeptide(L)'
;YEANGLRSDAIRHALAAGDVDRAAGLVEVAALLMLGSSQEDMLYSWLTAIPNETVRARPVLSVYYAFAAFGREGFDAAEFRLQDAKRWLDPPPDAGAGSEMVVVDEAAFRSLPGTIAIARAYHAGATGNVDGIVTYARRALDLLPEGDNLWRAAAAALLGIGSWTIGELEAAHRNFADGRARLERSGYTQFQISSVHILAEIRVA
;
A
#
# COMPACT_ATOMS: atom_id res chain seq x y z
N TYR A 1 6.48 -22.04 -4.04
CA TYR A 1 5.37 -22.52 -3.19
C TYR A 1 5.82 -22.89 -1.78
N GLU A 2 6.85 -23.71 -1.59
CA GLU A 2 7.31 -24.14 -0.25
C GLU A 2 7.66 -22.97 0.71
N ALA A 3 8.45 -21.98 0.28
CA ALA A 3 8.79 -20.84 1.12
C ALA A 3 7.57 -19.97 1.51
N ASN A 4 6.52 -19.95 0.68
CA ASN A 4 5.29 -19.23 1.01
C ASN A 4 4.41 -20.05 1.96
N GLY A 5 4.33 -21.37 1.77
CA GLY A 5 3.66 -22.27 2.72
C GLY A 5 4.25 -22.17 4.13
N LEU A 6 5.58 -22.16 4.24
CA LEU A 6 6.27 -22.00 5.52
C LEU A 6 5.98 -20.65 6.20
N ARG A 7 5.83 -19.56 5.43
CA ARG A 7 5.47 -18.24 5.99
C ARG A 7 4.03 -18.19 6.47
N SER A 8 3.09 -18.69 5.67
CA SER A 8 1.67 -18.75 6.05
C SER A 8 1.45 -19.62 7.29
N ASP A 9 2.17 -20.74 7.38
CA ASP A 9 2.14 -21.61 8.56
C ASP A 9 2.70 -20.88 9.79
N ALA A 10 3.82 -20.17 9.67
CA ALA A 10 4.39 -19.39 10.77
C ALA A 10 3.44 -18.30 11.28
N ILE A 11 2.76 -17.58 10.39
CA ILE A 11 1.76 -16.56 10.76
C ILE A 11 0.59 -17.20 11.51
N ARG A 12 0.04 -18.29 10.97
CA ARG A 12 -1.07 -19.02 11.61
C ARG A 12 -0.68 -19.56 12.98
N HIS A 13 0.53 -20.10 13.13
CA HIS A 13 1.02 -20.57 14.42
C HIS A 13 1.18 -19.44 15.44
N ALA A 14 1.73 -18.29 15.03
CA ALA A 14 1.85 -17.13 15.91
C ALA A 14 0.48 -16.60 16.37
N LEU A 15 -0.49 -16.50 15.45
CA LEU A 15 -1.86 -16.12 15.77
C LEU A 15 -2.53 -17.11 16.73
N ALA A 16 -2.40 -18.42 16.48
CA ALA A 16 -2.96 -19.47 17.33
C ALA A 16 -2.33 -19.51 18.74
N ALA A 17 -1.05 -19.14 18.84
CA ALA A 17 -0.34 -19.05 20.11
C ALA A 17 -0.63 -17.75 20.89
N GLY A 18 -1.36 -16.81 20.30
CA GLY A 18 -1.60 -15.48 20.90
C GLY A 18 -0.38 -14.56 20.86
N ASP A 19 0.66 -14.89 20.10
CA ASP A 19 1.85 -14.06 19.92
C ASP A 19 1.60 -13.00 18.84
N VAL A 20 0.85 -11.97 19.23
CA VAL A 20 0.35 -10.92 18.33
C VAL A 20 1.48 -10.11 17.70
N ASP A 21 2.57 -9.86 18.43
CA ASP A 21 3.70 -9.08 17.93
C ASP A 21 4.49 -9.85 16.88
N ARG A 22 4.71 -11.15 17.11
CA ARG A 22 5.34 -12.03 16.12
C ARG A 22 4.48 -12.14 14.88
N ALA A 23 3.17 -12.32 15.04
CA ALA A 23 2.23 -12.40 13.93
C ALA A 23 2.24 -11.11 13.10
N ALA A 24 2.15 -9.95 13.76
CA ALA A 24 2.16 -8.65 13.10
C ALA A 24 3.45 -8.41 12.30
N GLY A 25 4.61 -8.75 12.86
CA GLY A 25 5.89 -8.63 12.14
C GLY A 25 6.01 -9.56 10.93
N LEU A 26 5.47 -10.79 11.02
CA LEU A 26 5.45 -11.71 9.88
C LEU A 26 4.49 -11.25 8.77
N VAL A 27 3.33 -10.74 9.16
CA VAL A 27 2.34 -10.20 8.21
C VAL A 27 2.91 -8.96 7.52
N GLU A 28 3.56 -8.04 8.24
CA GLU A 28 4.16 -6.83 7.65
C GLU A 28 5.14 -7.14 6.52
N VAL A 29 6.02 -8.12 6.72
CA VAL A 29 7.02 -8.55 5.72
C VAL A 29 6.37 -9.25 4.51
N ALA A 30 5.26 -9.96 4.72
CA ALA A 30 4.57 -10.69 3.67
C ALA A 30 3.57 -9.82 2.88
N ALA A 31 3.02 -8.78 3.52
CA ALA A 31 1.85 -8.06 3.05
C ALA A 31 2.04 -7.46 1.66
N LEU A 32 3.19 -6.81 1.40
CA LEU A 32 3.45 -6.22 0.09
C LEU A 32 3.32 -7.25 -1.03
N LEU A 33 3.84 -8.47 -0.88
CA LEU A 33 3.75 -9.48 -1.94
C LEU A 33 2.36 -10.11 -2.09
N MET A 34 1.52 -9.99 -1.06
CA MET A 34 0.17 -10.56 -1.03
C MET A 34 -0.90 -9.60 -1.56
N LEU A 35 -0.68 -8.28 -1.45
CA LEU A 35 -1.56 -7.25 -2.01
C LEU A 35 -1.74 -7.46 -3.52
N GLY A 36 -2.99 -7.40 -4.01
CA GLY A 36 -3.31 -7.58 -5.43
C GLY A 36 -3.00 -8.98 -5.98
N SER A 37 -2.83 -9.97 -5.11
CA SER A 37 -2.61 -11.38 -5.47
C SER A 37 -3.80 -12.24 -5.07
N SER A 38 -3.82 -13.52 -5.48
CA SER A 38 -4.85 -14.48 -5.04
C SER A 38 -4.85 -14.76 -3.53
N GLN A 39 -3.88 -14.24 -2.78
CA GLN A 39 -3.76 -14.40 -1.33
C GLN A 39 -4.24 -13.16 -0.55
N GLU A 40 -4.77 -12.14 -1.21
CA GLU A 40 -5.17 -10.89 -0.55
C GLU A 40 -6.27 -11.10 0.50
N ASP A 41 -7.21 -12.02 0.27
CA ASP A 41 -8.23 -12.37 1.28
C ASP A 41 -7.64 -13.01 2.53
N MET A 42 -6.59 -13.81 2.36
CA MET A 42 -5.85 -14.42 3.47
C MET A 42 -5.07 -13.35 4.25
N LEU A 43 -4.41 -12.42 3.54
CA LEU A 43 -3.76 -11.27 4.15
C LEU A 43 -4.77 -10.47 4.99
N TYR A 44 -5.92 -10.14 4.42
CA TYR A 44 -6.97 -9.39 5.10
C TYR A 44 -7.51 -10.12 6.34
N SER A 45 -7.70 -11.45 6.25
CA SER A 45 -8.08 -12.27 7.41
C SER A 45 -7.04 -12.22 8.55
N TRP A 46 -5.75 -12.17 8.24
CA TRP A 46 -4.72 -12.04 9.27
C TRP A 46 -4.66 -10.63 9.86
N LEU A 47 -4.78 -9.60 9.02
CA LEU A 47 -4.81 -8.20 9.45
C LEU A 47 -5.95 -7.91 10.42
N THR A 48 -7.13 -8.47 10.16
CA THR A 48 -8.32 -8.34 11.03
C THR A 48 -8.21 -9.13 12.34
N ALA A 49 -7.36 -10.18 12.38
CA ALA A 49 -7.10 -10.95 13.60
C ALA A 49 -6.07 -10.29 14.54
N ILE A 50 -5.29 -9.31 14.06
CA ILE A 50 -4.32 -8.58 14.86
C ILE A 50 -5.03 -7.44 15.62
N PRO A 51 -4.79 -7.26 16.94
CA PRO A 51 -5.36 -6.15 17.69
C PRO A 51 -5.03 -4.77 17.10
N ASN A 52 -6.00 -3.86 17.12
CA ASN A 52 -5.85 -2.51 16.57
C ASN A 52 -4.68 -1.74 17.17
N GLU A 53 -4.39 -1.93 18.47
CA GLU A 53 -3.27 -1.27 19.15
C GLU A 53 -1.92 -1.71 18.56
N THR A 54 -1.76 -3.02 18.28
CA THR A 54 -0.57 -3.58 17.64
C THR A 54 -0.41 -3.07 16.21
N VAL A 55 -1.51 -2.99 15.44
CA VAL A 55 -1.48 -2.41 14.09
C VAL A 55 -1.07 -0.94 14.15
N ARG A 56 -1.66 -0.16 15.06
CA ARG A 56 -1.41 1.28 15.20
C ARG A 56 0.04 1.59 15.61
N ALA A 57 0.69 0.72 16.37
CA ALA A 57 2.12 0.87 16.71
C ALA A 57 3.07 0.56 15.54
N ARG A 58 2.56 0.00 14.44
CA ARG A 58 3.31 -0.46 13.26
C ARG A 58 2.89 0.32 12.01
N PRO A 59 3.56 1.45 11.69
CA PRO A 59 3.12 2.33 10.61
C PRO A 59 3.10 1.65 9.23
N VAL A 60 4.08 0.79 8.94
CA VAL A 60 4.13 0.04 7.66
C VAL A 60 2.94 -0.91 7.55
N LEU A 61 2.69 -1.73 8.59
CA LEU A 61 1.54 -2.62 8.66
C LEU A 61 0.20 -1.85 8.52
N SER A 62 0.09 -0.69 9.15
CA SER A 62 -1.09 0.18 9.05
C SER A 62 -1.36 0.62 7.61
N VAL A 63 -0.33 1.02 6.85
CA VAL A 63 -0.48 1.38 5.44
C VAL A 63 -0.89 0.17 4.59
N TYR A 64 -0.26 -1.00 4.78
CA TYR A 64 -0.66 -2.20 4.03
C TYR A 64 -2.08 -2.67 4.35
N TYR A 65 -2.51 -2.49 5.60
CA TYR A 65 -3.91 -2.69 5.96
C TYR A 65 -4.81 -1.73 5.18
N ALA A 66 -4.49 -0.43 5.13
CA ALA A 66 -5.27 0.53 4.36
C ALA A 66 -5.49 0.08 2.90
N PHE A 67 -4.44 -0.40 2.23
CA PHE A 67 -4.54 -0.94 0.89
C PHE A 67 -5.45 -2.18 0.80
N ALA A 68 -5.31 -3.15 1.72
CA ALA A 68 -6.15 -4.34 1.76
C ALA A 68 -7.62 -4.04 2.11
N ALA A 69 -7.89 -2.90 2.77
CA ALA A 69 -9.21 -2.50 3.20
C ALA A 69 -10.04 -1.80 2.10
N PHE A 70 -9.41 -1.25 1.04
CA PHE A 70 -10.11 -0.43 0.04
C PHE A 70 -11.37 -1.07 -0.56
N GLY A 71 -11.28 -2.32 -1.01
CA GLY A 71 -12.42 -3.04 -1.60
C GLY A 71 -13.33 -3.76 -0.60
N ARG A 72 -13.01 -3.72 0.70
CA ARG A 72 -13.66 -4.56 1.73
C ARG A 72 -14.39 -3.73 2.78
N GLU A 73 -13.75 -2.69 3.29
CA GLU A 73 -14.27 -1.78 4.31
C GLU A 73 -14.56 -0.37 3.77
N GLY A 74 -14.12 -0.10 2.53
CA GLY A 74 -14.23 1.21 1.91
C GLY A 74 -13.08 2.16 2.27
N PHE A 75 -13.05 3.31 1.60
CA PHE A 75 -11.94 4.26 1.68
C PHE A 75 -11.86 5.03 3.01
N ASP A 76 -12.98 5.23 3.71
CA ASP A 76 -12.99 5.90 5.02
C ASP A 76 -12.25 5.08 6.08
N ALA A 77 -12.48 3.76 6.10
CA ALA A 77 -11.78 2.84 6.99
C ALA A 77 -10.27 2.80 6.66
N ALA A 78 -9.93 2.80 5.37
CA ALA A 78 -8.54 2.88 4.93
C ALA A 78 -7.86 4.19 5.37
N GLU A 79 -8.54 5.34 5.27
CA GLU A 79 -7.97 6.62 5.71
C GLU A 79 -7.68 6.62 7.22
N PHE A 80 -8.51 5.98 8.05
CA PHE A 80 -8.21 5.82 9.49
C PHE A 80 -6.86 5.14 9.72
N ARG A 81 -6.57 4.06 8.96
CA ARG A 81 -5.28 3.36 9.02
C ARG A 81 -4.12 4.21 8.50
N LEU A 82 -4.33 4.98 7.44
CA LEU A 82 -3.32 5.93 6.95
C LEU A 82 -3.00 7.01 7.98
N GLN A 83 -3.99 7.47 8.76
CA GLN A 83 -3.76 8.44 9.83
C GLN A 83 -2.97 7.84 11.00
N ASP A 84 -3.22 6.59 11.36
CA ASP A 84 -2.40 5.87 12.35
C ASP A 84 -0.93 5.83 11.93
N ALA A 85 -0.66 5.52 10.66
CA ALA A 85 0.69 5.54 10.12
C ALA A 85 1.31 6.95 10.10
N LYS A 86 0.52 7.97 9.71
CA LYS A 86 1.00 9.36 9.61
C LYS A 86 1.42 9.94 10.96
N ARG A 87 0.77 9.55 12.07
CA ARG A 87 1.13 10.02 13.43
C ARG A 87 2.58 9.73 13.81
N TRP A 88 3.19 8.71 13.20
CA TRP A 88 4.58 8.35 13.44
C TRP A 88 5.60 9.12 12.59
N LEU A 89 5.15 9.75 11.49
CA LEU A 89 6.01 10.61 10.68
C LEU A 89 6.19 11.99 11.33
N ASP A 90 5.13 12.52 11.94
CA ASP A 90 5.10 13.81 12.62
C ASP A 90 4.61 13.63 14.07
N PRO A 91 5.39 13.02 14.98
CA PRO A 91 4.95 12.76 16.33
C PRO A 91 4.65 14.07 17.08
N PRO A 92 3.50 14.19 17.76
CA PRO A 92 3.22 15.35 18.60
C PRO A 92 4.31 15.51 19.67
N PRO A 93 4.69 16.75 20.06
CA PRO A 93 5.68 17.00 21.11
C PRO A 93 5.35 16.30 22.44
N ASP A 94 4.06 16.12 22.73
CA ASP A 94 3.52 15.55 23.96
C ASP A 94 3.07 14.09 23.81
N ALA A 95 3.39 13.43 22.69
CA ALA A 95 3.20 11.99 22.55
C ALA A 95 4.22 11.28 23.46
N GLY A 96 3.89 11.20 24.74
CA GLY A 96 4.71 10.60 25.78
C GLY A 96 5.17 9.19 25.42
N ALA A 97 6.30 8.81 26.01
CA ALA A 97 7.08 7.60 25.82
C ALA A 97 6.37 6.24 26.12
N GLY A 98 5.06 6.13 25.88
CA GLY A 98 4.23 4.98 26.25
C GLY A 98 3.94 3.98 25.12
N SER A 99 4.12 4.35 23.85
CA SER A 99 4.06 3.39 22.73
C SER A 99 5.34 3.49 21.92
N GLU A 100 6.10 2.41 21.88
CA GLU A 100 7.29 2.30 21.03
C GLU A 100 6.83 1.97 19.60
N MET A 101 7.21 2.82 18.64
CA MET A 101 6.99 2.55 17.22
C MET A 101 7.76 1.29 16.84
N VAL A 102 7.10 0.35 16.18
CA VAL A 102 7.76 -0.87 15.68
C VAL A 102 7.82 -0.82 14.16
N VAL A 103 9.03 -0.81 13.62
CA VAL A 103 9.32 -0.87 12.19
C VAL A 103 10.06 -2.18 11.90
N VAL A 104 9.45 -3.07 11.11
CA VAL A 104 10.10 -4.32 10.68
C VAL A 104 10.71 -4.15 9.30
N ASP A 105 10.03 -3.43 8.41
CA ASP A 105 10.53 -3.08 7.08
C ASP A 105 10.92 -1.59 6.99
N GLU A 106 12.21 -1.33 7.26
CA GLU A 106 12.80 0.01 7.17
C GLU A 106 12.74 0.62 5.76
N ALA A 107 12.76 -0.20 4.71
CA ALA A 107 12.66 0.30 3.34
C ALA A 107 11.23 0.78 3.06
N ALA A 108 10.23 -0.01 3.43
CA ALA A 108 8.83 0.39 3.34
C ALA A 108 8.52 1.61 4.24
N PHE A 109 9.14 1.70 5.42
CA PHE A 109 8.97 2.86 6.29
C PHE A 109 9.49 4.16 5.68
N ARG A 110 10.66 4.12 5.01
CA ARG A 110 11.16 5.29 4.25
C ARG A 110 10.23 5.72 3.12
N SER A 111 9.51 4.77 2.52
CA SER A 111 8.55 5.05 1.45
C SER A 111 7.17 5.48 1.95
N LEU A 112 6.91 5.39 3.26
CA LEU A 112 5.60 5.60 3.88
C LEU A 112 4.90 6.93 3.50
N PRO A 113 5.60 8.09 3.48
CA PRO A 113 4.96 9.34 3.06
C PRO A 113 4.44 9.27 1.61
N GLY A 114 5.20 8.62 0.74
CA GLY A 114 4.85 8.41 -0.66
C GLY A 114 3.73 7.41 -0.85
N THR A 115 3.76 6.27 -0.14
CA THR A 115 2.70 5.25 -0.23
C THR A 115 1.37 5.73 0.35
N ILE A 116 1.38 6.58 1.37
CA ILE A 116 0.17 7.27 1.85
C ILE A 116 -0.42 8.17 0.75
N ALA A 117 0.44 8.91 0.02
CA ALA A 117 -0.02 9.71 -1.11
C ALA A 117 -0.58 8.85 -2.24
N ILE A 118 0.03 7.68 -2.54
CA ILE A 118 -0.55 6.70 -3.47
C ILE A 118 -1.93 6.24 -3.03
N ALA A 119 -2.10 5.86 -1.77
CA ALA A 119 -3.37 5.43 -1.23
C ALA A 119 -4.48 6.50 -1.41
N ARG A 120 -4.14 7.78 -1.20
CA ARG A 120 -5.06 8.90 -1.46
C ARG A 120 -5.35 9.13 -2.94
N ALA A 121 -4.37 8.90 -3.81
CA ALA A 121 -4.59 8.94 -5.26
C ALA A 121 -5.56 7.83 -5.72
N TYR A 122 -5.48 6.63 -5.13
CA TYR A 122 -6.47 5.57 -5.35
C TYR A 122 -7.87 5.97 -4.91
N HIS A 123 -8.01 6.55 -3.71
CA HIS A 123 -9.30 7.05 -3.24
C HIS A 123 -9.87 8.13 -4.17
N ALA A 124 -9.03 9.07 -4.62
CA ALA A 124 -9.43 10.08 -5.59
C ALA A 124 -9.91 9.43 -6.91
N GLY A 125 -9.25 8.38 -7.37
CA GLY A 125 -9.68 7.61 -8.54
C GLY A 125 -11.04 6.96 -8.37
N ALA A 126 -11.26 6.28 -7.24
CA ALA A 126 -12.52 5.62 -6.93
C ALA A 126 -13.70 6.58 -6.75
N THR A 127 -13.44 7.84 -6.44
CA THR A 127 -14.47 8.89 -6.30
C THR A 127 -14.60 9.77 -7.55
N GLY A 128 -13.89 9.45 -8.63
CA GLY A 128 -13.90 10.25 -9.87
C GLY A 128 -13.21 11.61 -9.76
N ASN A 129 -12.47 11.87 -8.69
CA ASN A 129 -11.73 13.10 -8.47
C ASN A 129 -10.39 13.09 -9.23
N VAL A 130 -10.44 13.43 -10.52
CA VAL A 130 -9.28 13.41 -11.42
C VAL A 130 -8.14 14.34 -10.95
N ASP A 131 -8.48 15.56 -10.49
CA ASP A 131 -7.50 16.50 -9.95
C ASP A 131 -6.79 15.93 -8.71
N GLY A 132 -7.53 15.22 -7.87
CA GLY A 132 -7.01 14.48 -6.72
C GLY A 132 -6.02 13.39 -7.13
N ILE A 133 -6.33 12.60 -8.17
CA ILE A 133 -5.40 11.57 -8.69
C ILE A 133 -4.06 12.22 -9.06
N VAL A 134 -4.10 13.28 -9.86
CA VAL A 134 -2.88 13.95 -10.36
C VAL A 134 -2.08 14.58 -9.21
N THR A 135 -2.78 15.27 -8.29
CA THR A 135 -2.16 15.94 -7.15
C THR A 135 -1.44 14.94 -6.25
N TYR A 136 -2.13 13.87 -5.85
CA TYR A 136 -1.56 12.90 -4.93
C TYR A 136 -0.51 11.99 -5.59
N ALA A 137 -0.66 11.65 -6.87
CA ALA A 137 0.34 10.85 -7.58
C ALA A 137 1.65 11.63 -7.81
N ARG A 138 1.59 12.94 -8.12
CA ARG A 138 2.79 13.80 -8.15
C ARG A 138 3.43 13.89 -6.78
N ARG A 139 2.63 14.12 -5.75
CA ARG A 139 3.12 14.17 -4.36
C ARG A 139 3.81 12.86 -3.96
N ALA A 140 3.31 11.72 -4.41
CA ALA A 140 3.97 10.44 -4.19
C ALA A 140 5.36 10.39 -4.85
N LEU A 141 5.49 10.82 -6.11
CA LEU A 141 6.79 10.85 -6.81
C LEU A 141 7.82 11.77 -6.13
N ASP A 142 7.36 12.87 -5.53
CA ASP A 142 8.22 13.81 -4.78
C ASP A 142 8.70 13.22 -3.44
N LEU A 143 7.90 12.35 -2.83
CA LEU A 143 8.16 11.80 -1.49
C LEU A 143 8.81 10.42 -1.51
N LEU A 144 8.62 9.65 -2.58
CA LEU A 144 9.17 8.30 -2.70
C LEU A 144 10.69 8.34 -2.94
N PRO A 145 11.47 7.45 -2.31
CA PRO A 145 12.88 7.24 -2.65
C PRO A 145 13.07 6.98 -4.16
N GLU A 146 14.17 7.45 -4.75
CA GLU A 146 14.47 7.26 -6.18
C GLU A 146 14.50 5.80 -6.61
N GLY A 147 15.00 4.92 -5.72
CA GLY A 147 15.09 3.48 -5.94
C GLY A 147 13.78 2.71 -5.77
N ASP A 148 12.70 3.35 -5.30
CA ASP A 148 11.41 2.67 -5.07
C ASP A 148 10.61 2.54 -6.38
N ASN A 149 11.12 1.69 -7.26
CA ASN A 149 10.56 1.50 -8.59
C ASN A 149 9.13 0.96 -8.56
N LEU A 150 8.73 0.20 -7.53
CA LEU A 150 7.37 -0.33 -7.42
C LEU A 150 6.35 0.79 -7.18
N TRP A 151 6.54 1.57 -6.11
CA TRP A 151 5.57 2.61 -5.77
C TRP A 151 5.63 3.81 -6.74
N ARG A 152 6.80 4.10 -7.31
CA ARG A 152 6.91 5.11 -8.39
C ARG A 152 6.23 4.64 -9.67
N ALA A 153 6.21 3.34 -9.97
CA ALA A 153 5.43 2.80 -11.08
C ALA A 153 3.92 3.00 -10.85
N ALA A 154 3.44 2.73 -9.64
CA ALA A 154 2.04 2.97 -9.27
C ALA A 154 1.66 4.46 -9.44
N ALA A 155 2.53 5.38 -8.99
CA ALA A 155 2.32 6.82 -9.16
C ALA A 155 2.20 7.21 -10.64
N ALA A 156 3.11 6.70 -11.49
CA ALA A 156 3.10 6.96 -12.92
C ALA A 156 1.83 6.40 -13.60
N ALA A 157 1.39 5.20 -13.23
CA ALA A 157 0.14 4.63 -13.73
C ALA A 157 -1.09 5.50 -13.37
N LEU A 158 -1.15 6.02 -12.15
CA LEU A 158 -2.21 6.93 -11.70
C LEU A 158 -2.21 8.27 -12.47
N LEU A 159 -1.03 8.83 -12.75
CA LEU A 159 -0.92 9.99 -13.64
C LEU A 159 -1.37 9.68 -15.07
N GLY A 160 -1.10 8.46 -15.53
CA GLY A 160 -1.59 7.95 -16.81
C GLY A 160 -3.12 7.93 -16.87
N ILE A 161 -3.76 7.39 -15.83
CA ILE A 161 -5.21 7.36 -15.68
C ILE A 161 -5.78 8.78 -15.67
N GLY A 162 -5.26 9.67 -14.81
CA GLY A 162 -5.76 11.05 -14.72
C GLY A 162 -5.66 11.81 -16.06
N SER A 163 -4.54 11.64 -16.77
CA SER A 163 -4.36 12.25 -18.10
C SER A 163 -5.32 11.66 -19.14
N TRP A 164 -5.54 10.35 -19.12
CA TRP A 164 -6.45 9.69 -20.05
C TRP A 164 -7.89 10.16 -19.86
N THR A 165 -8.35 10.29 -18.61
CA THR A 165 -9.72 10.71 -18.28
C THR A 165 -10.05 12.11 -18.81
N ILE A 166 -9.07 13.02 -18.88
CA ILE A 166 -9.26 14.37 -19.45
C ILE A 166 -8.93 14.48 -20.94
N GLY A 167 -8.62 13.36 -21.62
CA GLY A 167 -8.32 13.34 -23.05
C GLY A 167 -6.88 13.68 -23.44
N GLU A 168 -5.97 13.82 -22.47
CA GLU A 168 -4.54 14.09 -22.70
C GLU A 168 -3.79 12.80 -23.04
N LEU A 169 -4.11 12.21 -24.20
CA LEU A 169 -3.70 10.85 -24.58
C LEU A 169 -2.17 10.67 -24.69
N GLU A 170 -1.45 11.68 -25.17
CA GLU A 170 0.01 11.61 -25.23
C GLU A 170 0.65 11.59 -23.84
N ALA A 171 0.12 12.41 -22.91
CA ALA A 171 0.58 12.42 -21.53
C ALA A 171 0.25 11.10 -20.85
N ALA A 172 -0.95 10.55 -21.09
CA ALA A 172 -1.34 9.23 -20.60
C ALA A 172 -0.35 8.15 -21.07
N HIS A 173 -0.05 8.11 -22.38
CA HIS A 173 0.87 7.13 -22.96
C HIS A 173 2.27 7.21 -22.34
N ARG A 174 2.83 8.42 -22.21
CA ARG A 174 4.14 8.63 -21.57
C ARG A 174 4.17 8.12 -20.14
N ASN A 175 3.16 8.44 -19.36
CA ASN A 175 3.07 8.04 -17.95
C ASN A 175 2.92 6.51 -17.79
N PHE A 176 2.10 5.87 -18.63
CA PHE A 176 2.01 4.39 -18.63
C PHE A 176 3.33 3.73 -19.06
N ALA A 177 4.03 4.30 -20.04
CA ALA A 177 5.33 3.79 -20.48
C ALA A 177 6.39 3.90 -19.37
N ASP A 178 6.44 5.03 -18.65
CA ASP A 178 7.33 5.20 -17.49
C ASP A 178 6.99 4.21 -16.37
N GLY A 179 5.69 4.06 -16.04
CA GLY A 179 5.23 3.10 -15.04
C GLY A 179 5.66 1.66 -15.36
N ARG A 180 5.47 1.22 -16.61
CA ARG A 180 5.91 -0.11 -17.06
C ARG A 180 7.42 -0.28 -16.94
N ALA A 181 8.21 0.69 -17.41
CA ALA A 181 9.67 0.61 -17.35
C ALA A 181 10.20 0.53 -15.91
N ARG A 182 9.56 1.23 -14.97
CA ARG A 182 9.88 1.14 -13.53
C ARG A 182 9.49 -0.21 -12.97
N LEU A 183 8.31 -0.72 -13.29
CA LEU A 183 7.84 -2.02 -12.81
C LEU A 183 8.71 -3.18 -13.33
N GLU A 184 9.25 -3.07 -14.53
CA GLU A 184 10.28 -3.99 -15.05
C GLU A 184 11.56 -3.98 -14.21
N ARG A 185 11.97 -2.80 -13.72
CA ARG A 185 13.17 -2.63 -12.88
C ARG A 185 12.95 -2.98 -11.41
N SER A 186 11.70 -3.08 -10.94
CA SER A 186 11.41 -3.36 -9.53
C SER A 186 11.64 -4.82 -9.15
N GLY A 187 11.72 -5.73 -10.13
CA GLY A 187 11.84 -7.17 -9.90
C GLY A 187 10.56 -7.84 -9.40
N TYR A 188 9.46 -7.09 -9.23
CA TYR A 188 8.18 -7.60 -8.76
C TYR A 188 7.26 -7.96 -9.95
N THR A 189 7.59 -9.06 -10.62
CA THR A 189 6.85 -9.54 -11.80
C THR A 189 5.36 -9.80 -11.52
N GLN A 190 4.98 -10.18 -10.29
CA GLN A 190 3.58 -10.41 -9.94
C GLN A 190 2.73 -9.13 -10.05
N PHE A 191 3.33 -7.96 -9.82
CA PHE A 191 2.64 -6.68 -9.97
C PHE A 191 2.47 -6.22 -11.41
N GLN A 192 3.22 -6.81 -12.36
CA GLN A 192 3.04 -6.55 -13.80
C GLN A 192 1.69 -7.04 -14.31
N ILE A 193 1.16 -8.13 -13.73
CA ILE A 193 -0.12 -8.73 -14.12
C ILE A 193 -1.29 -8.02 -13.43
N SER A 194 -1.18 -7.69 -12.13
CA SER A 194 -2.25 -7.01 -11.38
C SER A 194 -2.41 -5.53 -11.72
N SER A 195 -1.38 -4.87 -12.25
CA SER A 195 -1.50 -3.52 -12.83
C SER A 195 -2.57 -3.45 -13.93
N VAL A 196 -2.72 -4.53 -14.71
CA VAL A 196 -3.76 -4.63 -15.76
C VAL A 196 -5.16 -4.82 -15.15
N HIS A 197 -5.27 -5.44 -13.98
CA HIS A 197 -6.56 -5.71 -13.31
C HIS A 197 -7.11 -4.48 -12.59
N ILE A 198 -6.26 -3.74 -11.85
CA ILE A 198 -6.63 -2.46 -11.24
C ILE A 198 -7.01 -1.42 -12.32
N LEU A 199 -6.31 -1.43 -13.47
CA LEU A 199 -6.67 -0.60 -14.63
C LEU A 199 -7.99 -1.04 -15.29
N ALA A 200 -8.40 -2.30 -15.14
CA ALA A 200 -9.66 -2.82 -15.67
C ALA A 200 -10.84 -2.57 -14.73
N GLU A 201 -10.65 -2.62 -13.41
CA GLU A 201 -11.73 -2.34 -12.44
C GLU A 201 -12.09 -0.84 -12.39
N ILE A 202 -11.15 0.07 -12.65
CA ILE A 202 -11.43 1.51 -12.84
C ILE A 202 -12.26 1.78 -14.12
N ARG A 203 -12.30 0.84 -15.07
CA ARG A 203 -13.10 0.96 -16.31
C ARG A 203 -14.53 0.44 -16.18
N VAL A 204 -14.88 -0.22 -15.08
CA VAL A 204 -16.20 -0.89 -14.91
C VAL A 204 -17.09 -0.21 -13.86
N ALA A 205 -16.58 0.78 -13.13
CA ALA A 205 -17.37 1.70 -12.30
C ALA A 205 -17.70 2.99 -13.08
#